data_AF-A0A6L9ZJ64-F1
#
_entry.id   AF-A0A6L9ZJ64-F1
#
_cell.length_a   1.000
_cell.length_b   1.000
_cell.length_c   1.000
_cell.angle_alpha   90.00
_cell.angle_beta   90.00
_cell.angle_gamma   90.00
#
_symmetry.space_group_name_H-M   'P 1'
#
loop_
_entity.id
_entity.type
_entity.pdbx_description
1 polymer ?
#
loop_
_entity_poly.entity_id
_entity_poly.type
_entity_poly.pdbx_seq_one_letter_code
_entity_poly.pdbx_strand_id
1 'polypeptide(L)' 'SWTVLSAVRESFAVAKRLHQIPCSNCQFFTGDYRLKCTVHPSVANSEAAINCMDFCEKNNYMTRV' A
#
# COMPACT_ATOMS: atom_id res chain seq x y z
N SER A 1 -31.90 -10.24 -0.82
CA SER A 1 -31.01 -11.24 -1.44
C SER A 1 -29.70 -11.28 -0.67
N TRP A 2 -29.35 -12.40 -0.04
CA TRP A 2 -28.12 -12.56 0.77
C TRP A 2 -26.85 -12.32 -0.05
N THR A 3 -26.88 -12.64 -1.34
CA THR A 3 -25.75 -12.53 -2.28
C THR A 3 -25.31 -11.08 -2.56
N VAL A 4 -26.25 -10.13 -2.55
CA VAL A 4 -25.92 -8.70 -2.74
C VAL A 4 -25.22 -8.14 -1.50
N LEU A 5 -25.67 -8.56 -0.31
CA LEU A 5 -25.11 -8.10 0.95
C LEU A 5 -23.69 -8.65 1.18
N SER A 6 -23.41 -9.89 0.78
CA SER A 6 -22.07 -10.49 0.87
C SER A 6 -21.08 -9.81 -0.07
N ALA A 7 -21.45 -9.51 -1.32
CA ALA A 7 -20.59 -8.83 -2.28
C ALA A 7 -20.15 -7.42 -1.81
N VAL A 8 -21.07 -6.67 -1.18
CA VAL A 8 -20.76 -5.36 -0.58
C VAL A 8 -19.77 -5.53 0.57
N ARG A 9 -20.00 -6.48 1.49
CA ARG A 9 -19.10 -6.74 2.62
C ARG A 9 -17.69 -7.11 2.18
N GLU A 10 -17.55 -7.93 1.14
CA GLU A 10 -16.26 -8.30 0.56
C GLU A 10 -15.53 -7.09 -0.03
N SER A 11 -16.24 -6.21 -0.73
CA SER A 11 -15.68 -4.97 -1.28
C SER A 11 -15.09 -4.07 -0.20
N PHE A 12 -15.80 -3.93 0.94
CA PHE A 12 -15.29 -3.19 2.10
C PHE A 12 -14.07 -3.86 2.74
N ALA A 13 -14.05 -5.19 2.84
CA ALA A 13 -12.91 -5.92 3.40
C ALA A 13 -11.64 -5.75 2.54
N VAL A 14 -11.79 -5.78 1.22
CA VAL A 14 -10.70 -5.54 0.27
C VAL A 14 -10.18 -4.10 0.37
N ALA A 15 -11.08 -3.11 0.38
CA ALA A 15 -10.69 -1.71 0.56
C ALA A 15 -9.95 -1.50 1.89
N LYS A 16 -10.40 -2.13 2.97
CA LYS A 16 -9.73 -2.07 4.27
C LYS A 16 -8.32 -2.64 4.21
N ARG A 17 -8.11 -3.78 3.54
CA ARG A 17 -6.76 -4.36 3.35
C ARG A 17 -5.85 -3.47 2.51
N LEU A 18 -6.35 -2.93 1.39
CA LEU A 18 -5.59 -2.00 0.55
C LEU A 18 -5.14 -0.75 1.32
N HIS A 19 -5.98 -0.25 2.22
CA HIS A 19 -5.64 0.90 3.07
C HIS A 19 -4.50 0.59 4.07
N GLN A 20 -4.23 -0.68 4.38
CA GLN A 20 -3.10 -1.08 5.23
C GLN A 20 -1.75 -1.03 4.50
N ILE A 21 -1.74 -0.89 3.17
CA ILE A 21 -0.50 -0.88 2.38
C ILE A 21 0.15 0.52 2.48
N PRO A 22 1.36 0.64 3.06
CA PRO A 22 1.98 1.94 3.32
C PRO A 22 2.74 2.51 2.11
N CYS A 23 2.77 1.81 0.95
CA CYS A 23 3.58 2.17 -0.22
C CYS A 23 3.39 3.61 -0.71
N SER A 24 2.17 4.14 -0.75
CA SER A 24 1.89 5.50 -1.25
C SER A 24 2.64 6.59 -0.47
N ASN A 25 2.88 6.36 0.82
CA ASN A 25 3.59 7.28 1.71
C ASN A 25 5.08 6.95 1.86
N CYS A 26 5.59 5.96 1.12
CA CYS A 26 6.97 5.51 1.24
C CYS A 26 7.94 6.35 0.39
N GLN A 27 9.10 6.73 0.93
CA GLN A 27 10.14 7.52 0.25
C GLN A 27 10.58 6.89 -1.09
N PHE A 28 10.61 5.56 -1.15
CA PHE A 28 11.04 4.80 -2.32
C PHE A 28 9.95 4.61 -3.39
N PHE A 29 8.73 5.08 -3.12
CA PHE A 29 7.60 4.97 -4.03
C PHE A 29 7.61 6.09 -5.07
N THR A 30 7.75 5.70 -6.33
CA THR A 30 7.87 6.60 -7.49
C THR A 30 6.52 6.90 -8.14
N GLY A 31 5.52 6.01 -7.97
CA GLY A 31 4.24 6.08 -8.66
C GLY A 31 4.26 5.66 -10.14
N ASP A 32 5.40 5.21 -10.67
CA ASP A 32 5.50 4.74 -12.05
C ASP A 32 4.93 3.31 -12.20
N TYR A 33 4.17 3.06 -13.27
CA TYR A 33 3.60 1.74 -13.55
C TYR A 33 4.67 0.65 -13.71
N ARG A 34 5.80 0.98 -14.34
CA ARG A 34 6.91 0.06 -14.63
C ARG A 34 7.81 -0.13 -13.42
N LEU A 35 7.95 0.87 -12.57
CA LEU A 35 8.87 0.86 -11.42
C LEU A 35 8.23 1.50 -10.19
N LYS A 36 7.19 0.87 -9.65
CA LYS A 36 6.38 1.38 -8.52
C LYS A 36 7.21 1.74 -7.28
N CYS A 37 8.18 0.89 -6.94
CA CYS A 37 9.11 1.07 -5.83
C CYS A 37 10.54 0.77 -6.29
N THR A 38 11.51 1.56 -5.84
CA THR A 38 12.92 1.38 -6.23
C THR A 38 13.61 0.20 -5.53
N VAL A 39 13.15 -0.18 -4.34
CA VAL A 39 13.70 -1.32 -3.57
C VAL A 39 13.02 -2.63 -3.96
N HIS A 40 11.69 -2.59 -4.07
CA HIS A 40 10.83 -3.76 -4.18
C HIS A 40 9.76 -3.57 -5.26
N PRO A 41 10.15 -3.51 -6.55
CA PRO A 41 9.24 -3.13 -7.64
C PRO A 41 8.11 -4.15 -7.91
N SER A 42 8.34 -5.44 -7.64
CA SER A 42 7.38 -6.52 -7.92
C SER A 42 6.26 -6.65 -6.88
N VAL A 43 6.55 -6.29 -5.63
CA VAL A 43 5.64 -6.43 -4.47
C VAL A 43 4.98 -5.12 -4.05
N ALA A 44 5.40 -3.98 -4.60
CA ALA A 44 4.79 -2.67 -4.34
C ALA A 44 3.28 -2.65 -4.67
N ASN A 45 2.49 -1.99 -3.81
CA ASN A 45 1.03 -1.89 -3.92
C ASN A 45 0.30 -3.25 -3.90
N SER A 46 0.88 -4.25 -3.23
CA SER A 46 0.24 -5.56 -3.00
C SER A 46 0.08 -5.83 -1.50
N GLU A 47 -0.72 -6.83 -1.14
CA GLU A 47 -0.91 -7.25 0.26
C GLU A 47 0.42 -7.66 0.93
N ALA A 48 1.41 -8.14 0.16
CA ALA A 48 2.74 -8.47 0.68
C ALA A 48 3.48 -7.25 1.23
N ALA A 49 3.13 -6.04 0.78
CA ALA A 49 3.75 -4.80 1.22
C ALA A 49 3.13 -4.20 2.50
N ILE A 50 2.08 -4.80 3.07
CA ILE A 50 1.44 -4.33 4.32
C ILE A 50 2.47 -4.22 5.46
N ASN A 51 3.40 -5.18 5.55
CA ASN A 51 4.50 -5.18 6.52
C ASN A 51 5.86 -4.95 5.84
N CYS A 52 5.93 -4.00 4.90
CA CYS A 52 7.17 -3.69 4.19
C CYS A 52 8.27 -3.27 5.18
N MET A 53 9.33 -4.08 5.30
CA MET A 53 10.45 -3.83 6.22
C MET A 53 11.28 -2.60 5.84
N ASP A 54 11.30 -2.26 4.54
CA ASP A 54 12.03 -1.12 3.98
C ASP A 54 11.18 0.16 3.95
N PHE A 55 10.02 0.16 4.60
CA PHE A 55 9.14 1.33 4.62
C PHE A 55 9.82 2.50 5.34
N CYS A 56 10.13 3.54 4.57
CA CYS A 56 10.52 4.85 5.10
C CYS A 56 9.46 5.88 4.73
N GLU A 57 8.95 6.64 5.69
CA GLU A 57 7.88 7.61 5.45
C GLU A 57 8.42 8.88 4.75
N LYS A 58 7.72 9.35 3.71
CA LYS A 58 8.07 10.55 2.94
C LYS A 58 8.18 11.82 3.79
N ASN A 59 7.55 11.91 4.96
CA ASN A 59 7.57 13.13 5.80
C ASN A 59 8.73 13.20 6.80
N ASN A 60 9.56 12.16 6.90
CA ASN A 60 10.68 12.13 7.85
C ASN A 60 11.90 12.97 7.43
N TYR A 61 11.86 13.70 6.30
CA TYR A 61 12.92 14.65 5.94
C TYR A 61 12.85 16.00 6.68
N MET A 62 11.77 16.29 7.40
CA MET A 62 11.68 17.52 8.23
C MET A 62 12.07 17.31 9.70
N THR A 63 12.32 16.09 10.17
CA THR A 63 12.61 15.81 11.60
C THR A 63 13.92 15.06 11.84
N ARG A 64 14.85 15.03 10.86
CA ARG A 64 16.24 14.59 11.08
C ARG A 64 17.21 15.78 11.14
N VAL A 65 16.84 16.83 11.88
CA VAL A 65 17.75 17.88 12.38
C VAL A 65 17.58 18.00 13.88
#